data_AF-A0A973UES4-F1
#
_entry.id   AF-A0A973UES4-F1
#
_cell.length_a   1.000
_cell.length_b   1.000
_cell.length_c   1.000
_cell.angle_alpha   90.00
_cell.angle_beta   90.00
_cell.angle_gamma   90.00
#
_symmetry.space_group_name_H-M   'P 1'
#
loop_
_entity.id
_entity.type
_entity.pdbx_description
1 polymer ?
#
loop_
_entity_poly.entity_id
_entity_poly.type
_entity_poly.pdbx_seq_one_letter_code
_entity_poly.pdbx_strand_id
1 'polypeptide(L)' 'RGRLHRYFTIAGGTHVDGLYDTHPDRLRPILPCYRSAFDALVSWVERGTRPPADRTVGRPANGDVLNSCALSTPVAPAAG' A
#
# COMPACT_ATOMS: atom_id res chain seq x y z
N ARG A 1 -9.35 -20.09 6.16
CA ARG A 1 -8.42 -19.63 5.09
C ARG A 1 -7.65 -18.34 5.44
N GLY A 2 -7.63 -17.87 6.70
CA GLY A 2 -7.04 -16.56 7.06
C GLY A 2 -5.56 -16.34 6.71
N ARG A 3 -4.74 -17.41 6.67
CA ARG A 3 -3.33 -17.31 6.26
C ARG A 3 -3.09 -16.82 4.82
N LEU A 4 -4.12 -16.95 3.95
CA LEU A 4 -4.10 -16.53 2.54
C LEU A 4 -4.65 -15.10 2.32
N HIS A 5 -5.01 -14.41 3.39
CA HIS A 5 -5.59 -13.06 3.32
C HIS A 5 -4.65 -12.03 3.92
N ARG A 6 -4.67 -10.81 3.38
CA ARG A 6 -4.12 -9.63 4.03
C ARG A 6 -5.08 -8.45 3.99
N TYR A 7 -5.16 -7.74 5.11
CA TYR A 7 -5.99 -6.56 5.28
C TYR A 7 -5.17 -5.35 5.71
N PHE A 8 -5.18 -4.30 4.89
CA PHE A 8 -4.52 -3.04 5.19
C PHE A 8 -5.55 -1.92 5.22
N THR A 9 -5.67 -1.24 6.36
CA THR A 9 -6.45 -0.01 6.46
C THR A 9 -5.52 1.17 6.26
N ILE A 10 -5.89 2.13 5.41
CA ILE A 10 -5.07 3.31 5.13
C ILE A 10 -5.65 4.50 5.88
N ALA A 11 -4.89 5.05 6.83
CA ALA A 11 -5.31 6.24 7.57
C ALA A 11 -5.45 7.43 6.61
N GLY A 12 -6.63 8.06 6.61
CA GLY A 12 -6.98 9.13 5.67
C GLY A 12 -7.16 8.67 4.21
N GLY A 13 -7.14 7.36 3.94
CA GLY A 13 -7.32 6.81 2.61
C GLY A 13 -8.69 7.16 2.03
N THR A 14 -8.72 7.59 0.78
CA THR A 14 -9.94 7.92 0.05
C THR A 14 -10.54 6.70 -0.65
N HIS A 15 -11.82 6.76 -1.01
CA HIS A 15 -12.40 5.76 -1.92
C HIS A 15 -11.94 6.02 -3.37
N VAL A 16 -11.89 7.29 -3.76
CA VAL A 16 -11.39 7.82 -5.04
C VAL A 16 -10.62 9.12 -4.79
N ASP A 17 -9.69 9.48 -5.66
CA ASP A 17 -8.67 10.50 -5.34
C ASP A 17 -9.07 11.94 -5.66
N GLY A 18 -10.23 12.16 -6.30
CA GLY A 18 -10.63 13.48 -6.82
C GLY A 18 -10.87 14.57 -5.78
N LEU A 19 -10.96 14.24 -4.48
CA LEU A 19 -11.13 15.22 -3.40
C LEU A 19 -9.82 15.59 -2.68
N TYR A 20 -8.71 14.95 -3.05
CA TYR A 20 -7.44 15.18 -2.36
C TYR A 20 -6.99 16.64 -2.45
N ASP A 21 -7.09 17.25 -3.62
CA ASP A 21 -6.65 18.64 -3.84
C ASP A 21 -7.41 19.65 -2.96
N THR A 22 -8.66 19.35 -2.61
CA THR A 22 -9.49 20.19 -1.73
C THR A 22 -9.19 19.96 -0.24
N HIS A 23 -8.77 18.74 0.14
CA HIS A 23 -8.59 18.35 1.54
C HIS A 23 -7.25 17.61 1.78
N PRO A 24 -6.10 18.19 1.38
CA PRO A 24 -4.82 17.48 1.35
C PRO A 24 -4.29 17.16 2.76
N ASP A 25 -4.72 17.90 3.77
CA ASP A 25 -4.38 17.72 5.20
C ASP A 25 -5.14 16.54 5.84
N ARG A 26 -6.28 16.14 5.27
CA ARG A 26 -7.15 15.09 5.81
C ARG A 26 -7.11 13.81 4.98
N LEU A 27 -7.10 13.98 3.67
CA LEU A 27 -7.23 12.89 2.71
C LEU A 27 -5.85 12.45 2.22
N ARG A 28 -5.77 11.19 1.79
CA ARG A 28 -4.60 10.56 1.19
C ARG A 28 -5.08 9.79 -0.04
N PRO A 29 -4.46 9.98 -1.22
CA PRO A 29 -4.82 9.23 -2.42
C PRO A 29 -4.62 7.74 -2.19
N ILE A 30 -5.57 6.94 -2.66
CA ILE A 30 -5.57 5.49 -2.44
C ILE A 30 -4.94 4.72 -3.59
N LEU A 31 -4.89 5.28 -4.81
CA LEU A 31 -4.32 4.64 -5.98
C LEU A 31 -2.90 4.08 -5.78
N PRO A 32 -1.92 4.81 -5.21
CA PRO A 32 -0.59 4.24 -4.99
C PRO A 32 -0.62 3.04 -4.03
N CYS A 33 -1.53 3.03 -3.04
CA CYS A 33 -1.68 1.89 -2.13
C CYS A 33 -2.28 0.66 -2.83
N TYR A 34 -3.24 0.84 -3.75
CA TYR A 34 -3.74 -0.27 -4.56
C TYR A 34 -2.65 -0.88 -5.44
N ARG A 35 -1.82 -0.05 -6.09
CA ARG A 35 -0.69 -0.53 -6.90
C ARG A 35 0.28 -1.36 -6.06
N SER A 36 0.72 -0.84 -4.91
CA SER A 36 1.62 -1.58 -4.01
C SER A 36 0.99 -2.84 -3.40
N ALA A 37 -0.33 -2.87 -3.19
CA ALA A 37 -1.02 -4.09 -2.75
C ALA A 37 -1.01 -5.15 -3.85
N PHE A 38 -1.20 -4.74 -5.10
CA PHE A 38 -1.17 -5.64 -6.24
C PHE A 38 0.24 -6.20 -6.47
N ASP A 39 1.28 -5.37 -6.39
CA ASP A 39 2.68 -5.82 -6.48
C ASP A 39 3.01 -6.85 -5.37
N ALA A 40 2.53 -6.60 -4.15
CA ALA A 40 2.70 -7.53 -3.04
C ALA A 40 1.96 -8.86 -3.27
N LEU A 41 0.76 -8.82 -3.84
CA LEU A 41 0.00 -10.00 -4.21
C LEU A 41 0.70 -10.82 -5.30
N VAL A 42 1.19 -10.17 -6.35
CA VAL A 42 1.98 -10.78 -7.42
C VAL A 42 3.23 -11.46 -6.83
N SER A 43 3.99 -10.75 -5.99
CA SER A 43 5.18 -11.32 -5.33
C SER A 43 4.86 -12.51 -4.44
N TRP A 44 3.70 -12.49 -3.77
CA TRP A 44 3.27 -13.60 -2.92
C TRP A 44 2.91 -14.83 -3.74
N VAL A 45 2.11 -14.66 -4.80
CA VAL A 45 1.62 -15.77 -5.62
C VAL A 45 2.72 -16.37 -6.48
N GLU A 46 3.58 -15.55 -7.08
CA GLU A 46 4.59 -16.01 -8.03
C GLU A 46 5.90 -16.44 -7.36
N ARG A 47 6.28 -15.78 -6.26
CA ARG A 47 7.59 -15.97 -5.62
C ARG A 47 7.51 -16.41 -4.16
N GLY A 48 6.32 -16.64 -3.62
CA GLY A 48 6.13 -17.02 -2.22
C GLY A 48 6.52 -15.92 -1.21
N THR A 49 6.78 -14.69 -1.66
CA THR A 49 7.16 -13.59 -0.75
C THR A 49 5.95 -13.14 0.05
N ARG A 50 5.84 -13.63 1.28
CA ARG A 50 4.70 -13.36 2.13
C ARG A 50 4.63 -11.86 2.50
N PRO A 51 3.54 -11.15 2.18
CA PRO A 51 3.36 -9.76 2.59
C PRO A 51 3.24 -9.68 4.12
N PRO A 52 3.59 -8.51 4.70
CA PRO A 52 3.45 -8.26 6.13
C PRO A 52 2.05 -8.59 6.67
N ALA A 53 1.95 -8.80 7.98
CA ALA A 53 0.65 -9.01 8.63
C ALA A 53 -0.29 -7.80 8.48
N ASP A 54 -1.57 -8.07 8.68
CA ASP A 54 -2.66 -7.08 8.66
C ASP A 54 -2.33 -5.91 9.58
N ARG A 55 -2.53 -4.68 9.09
CA ARG A 55 -2.27 -3.48 9.89
C ARG A 55 -2.99 -2.25 9.35
N THR A 56 -3.10 -1.25 10.22
CA THR A 56 -3.36 0.12 9.77
C THR A 56 -2.05 0.77 9.35
N VAL A 57 -2.02 1.35 8.15
CA VAL A 57 -0.91 2.12 7.62
C VAL A 57 -1.18 3.59 7.92
N GLY A 58 -0.36 4.16 8.80
CA GLY A 58 -0.41 5.58 9.13
C GLY A 58 -0.08 6.48 7.94
N ARG A 59 -0.41 7.77 8.07
CA ARG A 59 0.06 8.79 7.12
C ARG A 59 1.58 8.95 7.30
N PRO A 60 2.38 8.87 6.23
CA PRO A 60 3.82 9.10 6.35
C PRO A 60 4.09 10.55 6.77
N ALA A 61 5.12 10.77 7.57
CA ALA A 61 5.51 12.11 8.03
C ALA A 61 6.09 12.98 6.90
N ASN A 62 6.63 12.33 5.86
CA ASN A 62 7.29 12.95 4.72
C ASN A 62 7.16 12.07 3.46
N GLY A 63 7.49 12.63 2.30
CA GLY A 63 7.48 11.93 1.01
C GLY A 63 6.25 12.20 0.15
N ASP A 64 6.27 11.63 -1.05
CA ASP A 64 5.26 11.85 -2.08
C ASP A 64 4.05 10.93 -1.88
N VAL A 65 3.04 11.42 -1.17
CA VAL A 65 1.80 10.66 -0.93
C VAL A 65 0.91 10.51 -2.16
N LEU A 66 1.15 11.29 -3.23
CA LEU A 66 0.40 11.18 -4.49
C LEU A 66 0.87 9.95 -5.28
N ASN A 67 2.17 9.67 -5.25
CA ASN A 67 2.76 8.63 -6.09
C ASN A 67 3.31 7.43 -5.30
N SER A 68 3.36 7.47 -3.96
CA SER A 68 3.96 6.40 -3.16
C SER A 68 3.08 5.91 -1.99
N CYS A 69 3.12 4.59 -1.78
CA CYS A 69 2.50 3.95 -0.62
C CYS A 69 3.18 2.62 -0.27
N ALA A 70 4.11 2.64 0.68
CA ALA A 70 4.80 1.42 1.10
C ALA A 70 3.90 0.52 1.98
N LEU A 71 3.21 -0.45 1.36
CA LEU A 71 2.49 -1.52 2.07
C LEU A 71 3.40 -2.70 2.44
N SER A 72 4.45 -2.90 1.66
CA SER A 72 5.45 -3.95 1.84
C SER A 72 6.83 -3.33 1.62
N THR A 73 7.86 -3.88 2.28
CA THR A 73 9.24 -3.57 1.88
C THR A 73 9.45 -4.11 0.47
N PRO A 74 10.00 -3.33 -0.48
CA PRO A 74 10.38 -3.87 -1.79
C PRO A 74 11.31 -5.07 -1.59
N VAL A 75 11.03 -6.18 -2.26
CA VAL A 75 11.99 -7.28 -2.34
C VAL A 75 13.12 -6.80 -3.23
N ALA A 76 14.37 -6.84 -2.75
CA ALA A 76 15.52 -6.60 -3.60
C ALA A 76 15.45 -7.57 -4.80
N PRO A 77 15.80 -7.14 -6.03
CA PRO A 77 15.81 -8.07 -7.17
C PRO A 77 16.68 -9.27 -6.83
N ALA A 78 16.21 -10.47 -7.17
CA ALA A 78 17.01 -11.68 -7.01
C ALA A 78 18.31 -11.49 -7.81
N ALA A 79 19.46 -11.62 -7.14
CA ALA A 79 20.74 -11.66 -7.83
C ALA A 79 20.71 -12.87 -8.78
N GLY A 80 20.82 -12.59 -10.07
CA GLY A 80 21.05 -13.60 -11.11
C GLY A 80 22.50 -14.04 -11.14
#